data_AF-A0A534M5B9-F1
#
_entry.id   AF-A0A534M5B9-F1
#
_cell.length_a   1.000
_cell.length_b   1.000
_cell.length_c   1.000
_cell.angle_alpha   90.00
_cell.angle_beta   90.00
_cell.angle_gamma   90.00
#
_symmetry.space_group_name_H-M   'P 1'
#
loop_
_entity.id
_entity.type
_entity.pdbx_description
1 polymer ?
#
loop_
_entity_poly.entity_id
_entity_poly.type
_entity_poly.pdbx_seq_one_letter_code
_entity_poly.pdbx_strand_id
1 'polypeptide(L)' 'MDLEPIPDEPVLMADDALVVADLHIGLEEELREKGVHIPSRAEAMGR' A
#
# COMPACT_ATOMS: atom_id res chain seq x y z
N MET A 1 -2.39 16.79 14.30
CA MET A 1 -2.10 15.51 13.68
C MET A 1 -2.02 14.48 14.76
N ASP A 2 -3.18 13.98 15.11
CA ASP A 2 -3.31 12.77 15.91
C ASP A 2 -3.12 11.58 14.96
N LEU A 3 -2.24 10.65 15.34
CA LEU A 3 -1.90 9.48 14.55
C LEU A 3 -2.45 8.24 15.26
N GLU A 4 -3.39 7.55 14.61
CA GLU A 4 -4.01 6.35 15.17
C GLU A 4 -3.76 5.16 14.24
N PRO A 5 -3.01 4.13 14.65
CA PRO A 5 -2.85 2.92 13.85
C PRO A 5 -4.19 2.18 13.78
N ILE A 6 -4.49 1.59 12.62
CA ILE A 6 -5.65 0.68 12.49
C ILE A 6 -5.18 -0.72 12.90
N PRO A 7 -5.82 -1.37 13.90
CA PRO A 7 -5.47 -2.72 14.30
C PRO A 7 -5.51 -3.70 13.12
N ASP A 8 -4.52 -4.58 13.07
CA ASP A 8 -4.37 -5.65 12.07
C ASP A 8 -4.20 -5.19 10.61
N GLU A 9 -4.09 -3.88 10.36
CA GLU A 9 -3.91 -3.30 9.02
C GLU A 9 -2.62 -2.47 8.92
N PRO A 10 -1.90 -2.49 7.77
CA PRO A 10 -0.67 -1.72 7.58
C PRO A 10 -0.97 -0.24 7.22
N VAL A 11 -1.89 0.38 7.95
CA VAL A 11 -2.38 1.75 7.70
C VAL A 11 -2.56 2.51 9.02
N LEU A 12 -2.59 3.84 8.94
CA LEU A 12 -2.92 4.70 10.07
C LEU A 12 -3.87 5.82 9.66
N MET A 13 -4.66 6.32 10.61
CA MET A 13 -5.42 7.56 10.50
C MET A 13 -4.52 8.73 10.92
N ALA A 14 -4.54 9.80 10.13
CA ALA A 14 -3.91 11.07 10.43
C ALA A 14 -4.95 12.18 10.26
N ASP A 15 -5.53 12.64 11.36
CA ASP A 15 -6.73 13.50 11.35
C ASP A 15 -7.84 12.86 10.47
N ASP A 16 -8.29 13.51 9.38
CA ASP A 16 -9.31 12.97 8.46
C ASP A 16 -8.73 12.17 7.27
N ALA A 17 -7.44 11.85 7.28
CA ALA A 17 -6.76 11.16 6.19
C ALA A 17 -6.36 9.72 6.57
N LEU A 18 -6.59 8.78 5.66
CA LEU A 18 -6.01 7.43 5.73
C LEU A 18 -4.62 7.43 5.08
N VAL A 19 -3.60 7.07 5.84
CA VAL A 19 -2.22 7.00 5.38
C VAL A 19 -1.85 5.55 5.12
N VAL A 20 -1.34 5.32 3.92
CA VAL A 20 -0.87 4.04 3.41
C VAL A 20 0.61 4.17 3.05
N ALA A 21 1.42 3.24 3.53
CA ALA A 21 2.83 3.15 3.17
C ALA A 21 3.09 2.03 2.16
N ASP A 22 4.28 2.03 1.54
CA ASP A 22 4.81 0.92 0.74
C ASP A 22 3.94 0.50 -0.46
N LEU A 23 3.26 1.48 -1.07
CA LEU A 23 2.51 1.30 -2.31
C LEU A 23 3.48 1.37 -3.52
N HIS A 24 3.75 0.22 -4.12
CA HIS A 24 4.79 0.05 -5.14
C HIS A 24 4.26 0.02 -6.59
N ILE A 25 3.16 0.73 -6.89
CA ILE A 25 2.42 0.60 -8.17
C ILE A 25 3.34 0.71 -9.41
N GLY A 26 4.29 1.65 -9.42
CA GLY A 26 5.22 1.79 -10.55
C GLY A 26 6.35 0.76 -10.58
N LEU A 27 6.86 0.34 -9.42
CA LEU A 27 7.91 -0.67 -9.32
C LEU A 27 7.38 -2.06 -9.72
N GLU A 28 6.14 -2.38 -9.32
CA GLU A 28 5.45 -3.61 -9.71
C GLU A 28 5.35 -3.73 -11.23
N GLU A 29 4.98 -2.64 -11.91
CA GLU A 29 4.91 -2.60 -13.36
C GLU A 29 6.28 -2.75 -14.03
N GLU A 30 7.30 -2.02 -13.57
CA GLU A 30 8.66 -2.11 -14.11
C GLU A 30 9.23 -3.54 -13.97
N LEU A 31 9.00 -4.19 -12.83
CA LEU A 31 9.43 -5.57 -12.60
C LEU A 31 8.70 -6.54 -13.52
N ARG A 32 7.39 -6.34 -13.74
CA ARG A 32 6.59 -7.13 -14.67
C ARG A 32 7.11 -7.02 -16.09
N GLU A 33 7.50 -5.83 -16.56
CA GLU A 33 8.12 -5.63 -17.88
C GLU A 33 9.46 -6.38 -18.02
N LYS A 34 10.18 -6.58 -16.91
CA LYS A 34 11.41 -7.39 -16.85
C LYS A 34 11.15 -8.89 -16.66
N GLY A 35 9.88 -9.32 -16.65
CA GLY A 35 9.47 -10.71 -16.48
C GLY A 35 9.42 -11.19 -15.03
N VAL A 36 9.50 -10.28 -14.05
CA VAL A 36 9.40 -10.60 -12.62
C VAL A 36 8.00 -10.24 -12.12
N HIS A 37 7.22 -11.25 -11.76
CA HIS A 37 5.87 -11.07 -11.25
C HIS A 37 5.86 -11.06 -9.72
N ILE A 38 5.62 -9.90 -9.12
CA ILE A 38 5.40 -9.75 -7.67
C ILE A 38 3.91 -9.55 -7.37
N PRO A 39 3.42 -9.95 -6.19
CA PRO A 39 2.04 -9.69 -5.79
C PRO A 39 1.76 -8.19 -5.73
N SER A 40 0.60 -7.75 -6.23
CA SER A 40 0.24 -6.34 -6.17
C SER A 40 -0.16 -5.94 -4.75
N ARG A 41 0.50 -4.92 -4.21
CA ARG A 41 0.13 -4.32 -2.92
C ARG A 41 -1.14 -3.51 -3.02
N ALA A 42 -1.38 -2.87 -4.18
CA ALA A 42 -2.62 -2.14 -4.42
C ALA A 42 -3.85 -3.07 -4.39
N GLU A 43 -3.77 -4.24 -5.03
CA GLU A 43 -4.87 -5.21 -5.01
C GLU A 43 -5.16 -5.78 -3.61
N ALA A 44 -4.13 -5.97 -2.79
CA ALA A 44 -4.30 -6.46 -1.42
C ALA A 44 -5.10 -5.48 -0.55
N MET A 45 -5.07 -4.18 -0.87
CA MET A 45 -5.78 -3.13 -0.12
C MET A 45 -7.19 -2.83 -0.62
N GLY A 46 -7.53 -3.26 -1.84
CA GLY A 46 -8.86 -3.04 -2.44
C GLY A 46 -9.91 -4.10 -2.10
N ARG A 47 -9.59 -5.03 -1.18
CA ARG A 47 -10.45 -6.15 -0.77
C ARG A 47 -10.98 -5.92 0.63
#